data_AF-A0A6G7T5B3-F1
#
_entry.id   AF-A0A6G7T5B3-F1
#
_cell.length_a   1.000
_cell.length_b   1.000
_cell.length_c   1.000
_cell.angle_alpha   90.00
_cell.angle_beta   90.00
_cell.angle_gamma   90.00
#
_symmetry.space_group_name_H-M   'P 1'
#
loop_
_entity.id
_entity.type
_entity.pdbx_description
1 polymer ?
#
loop_
_entity_poly.entity_id
_entity_poly.type
_entity_poly.pdbx_seq_one_letter_code
_entity_poly.pdbx_strand_id
1 'polypeptide(L)'
;MTSIFTVSVDSVEGSTLRGRVHIINPDVPSVPRETVFPLSLLVDAWWHLDRGFLQDEDDEEGGGDRYPFTEEQGSDITSSMRLKDEFSKLYELILGKHIRVTEDGFLLADDGKTVLEPRRKAKDVYELDGGRGHDGISRFVMTPGNAEEFSQGAADIVTLYDISPYRNVPLRSEVAALENPDEPWDPEEPDGPADLDDYAVWRLLEPRPFAELPYAEIAVTVSDAGYLEHMVAGMRWATTMTGHVC
;
A
#
# COMPACT_ATOMS: atom_id res chain seq x y z
N MET A 1 7.38 2.84 8.83
CA MET A 1 7.64 1.57 8.11
C MET A 1 8.31 1.94 6.80
N THR A 2 9.18 1.08 6.28
CA THR A 2 9.85 1.32 5.00
C THR A 2 8.93 0.90 3.86
N SER A 3 8.70 1.77 2.88
CA SER A 3 7.92 1.42 1.69
C SER A 3 8.62 0.32 0.90
N ILE A 4 7.82 -0.60 0.34
CA ILE A 4 8.32 -1.79 -0.35
C ILE A 4 7.91 -1.82 -1.83
N PHE A 5 6.78 -1.18 -2.13
CA PHE A 5 6.32 -0.97 -3.49
C PHE A 5 5.97 0.49 -3.72
N THR A 6 6.00 0.89 -4.98
CA THR A 6 5.28 2.08 -5.46
C THR A 6 4.23 1.65 -6.46
N VAL A 7 2.98 2.02 -6.22
CA VAL A 7 1.85 1.70 -7.09
C VAL A 7 1.54 2.91 -7.95
N SER A 8 1.23 2.71 -9.22
CA SER A 8 0.72 3.77 -10.10
C SER A 8 -0.52 3.29 -10.85
N VAL A 9 -1.47 4.19 -11.06
CA VAL A 9 -2.74 3.93 -11.74
C VAL A 9 -2.66 4.44 -13.16
N ASP A 10 -2.81 3.54 -14.12
CA ASP A 10 -2.84 3.89 -15.54
C ASP A 10 -4.26 4.26 -16.00
N SER A 11 -5.27 3.52 -15.53
CA SER A 11 -6.68 3.76 -15.89
C SER A 11 -7.64 3.10 -14.91
N VAL A 12 -8.86 3.64 -14.86
CA VAL A 12 -10.01 3.07 -14.16
C VAL A 12 -11.20 3.09 -15.12
N GLU A 13 -11.75 1.91 -15.41
CA GLU A 13 -12.85 1.72 -16.36
C GLU A 13 -13.92 0.84 -15.73
N GLY A 14 -15.04 1.43 -15.33
CA GLY A 14 -16.10 0.72 -14.63
C GLY A 14 -15.59 0.13 -13.31
N SER A 15 -15.64 -1.20 -13.18
CA SER A 15 -15.15 -1.93 -12.01
C SER A 15 -13.72 -2.46 -12.16
N THR A 16 -12.98 -2.01 -13.17
CA THR A 16 -11.61 -2.49 -13.42
C THR A 16 -10.59 -1.36 -13.32
N LEU A 17 -9.55 -1.58 -12.51
CA LEU A 17 -8.37 -0.74 -12.41
C LEU A 17 -7.20 -1.41 -13.14
N ARG A 18 -6.43 -0.62 -13.89
CA ARG A 18 -5.13 -1.03 -14.44
C ARG A 18 -4.04 -0.12 -13.94
N GLY A 19 -2.89 -0.69 -13.65
CA GLY A 19 -1.76 0.06 -13.12
C GLY A 19 -0.47 -0.75 -13.11
N ARG A 20 0.51 -0.25 -12.37
CA ARG A 20 1.81 -0.88 -12.22
C ARG A 20 2.22 -0.89 -10.76
N VAL A 21 2.87 -1.96 -10.36
CA VAL A 21 3.50 -2.10 -9.05
C VAL A 21 4.99 -2.18 -9.27
N HIS A 22 5.70 -1.13 -8.89
CA HIS A 22 7.15 -1.03 -8.92
C HIS A 22 7.73 -1.62 -7.65
N ILE A 23 8.76 -2.46 -7.80
CA ILE A 23 9.46 -3.09 -6.69
C ILE A 23 10.62 -2.16 -6.34
N ILE A 24 10.60 -1.60 -5.13
CA ILE A 24 11.57 -0.58 -4.69
C ILE A 24 12.41 -1.02 -3.50
N ASN A 25 12.16 -2.24 -2.99
CA ASN A 25 12.85 -2.77 -1.82
C ASN A 25 13.26 -4.23 -2.02
N PRO A 26 14.54 -4.58 -1.78
CA PRO A 26 15.05 -5.95 -1.90
C PRO A 26 14.39 -6.96 -0.95
N ASP A 27 13.83 -6.51 0.17
CA ASP A 27 13.24 -7.39 1.17
C ASP A 27 11.90 -7.99 0.70
N VAL A 28 11.27 -7.38 -0.31
CA VAL A 28 10.02 -7.88 -0.91
C VAL A 28 10.15 -7.87 -2.43
N PRO A 29 10.91 -8.84 -2.98
CA PRO A 29 11.35 -8.86 -4.39
C PRO A 29 10.26 -9.35 -5.37
N SER A 30 9.03 -9.53 -4.90
CA SER A 30 7.92 -9.98 -5.75
C SER A 30 6.59 -9.35 -5.37
N VAL A 31 5.79 -9.03 -6.39
CA VAL A 31 4.43 -8.54 -6.23
C VAL A 31 3.52 -9.72 -5.82
N PRO A 32 2.79 -9.62 -4.69
CA PRO A 32 1.90 -10.69 -4.23
C PRO A 32 0.79 -10.99 -5.24
N ARG A 33 0.37 -12.25 -5.29
CA ARG A 33 -0.59 -12.79 -6.29
C ARG A 33 -1.99 -12.99 -5.72
N GLU A 34 -2.13 -12.93 -4.42
CA GLU A 34 -3.35 -13.15 -3.68
C GLU A 34 -4.24 -11.90 -3.72
N THR A 35 -5.57 -12.10 -3.70
CA THR A 35 -6.58 -11.01 -3.76
C THR A 35 -6.51 -10.04 -2.58
N VAL A 36 -5.91 -10.46 -1.46
CA VAL A 36 -5.64 -9.61 -0.30
C VAL A 36 -4.84 -8.37 -0.70
N PHE A 37 -3.79 -8.55 -1.50
CA PHE A 37 -2.91 -7.46 -1.88
C PHE A 37 -3.60 -6.32 -2.63
N PRO A 38 -4.29 -6.55 -3.76
CA PRO A 38 -4.98 -5.47 -4.46
C PRO A 38 -6.06 -4.82 -3.58
N LEU A 39 -6.76 -5.55 -2.70
CA LEU A 39 -7.69 -4.90 -1.77
C LEU A 39 -6.95 -4.00 -0.77
N SER A 40 -5.84 -4.48 -0.20
CA SER A 40 -5.00 -3.66 0.68
C SER A 40 -4.52 -2.38 0.00
N LEU A 41 -4.14 -2.45 -1.28
CA LEU A 41 -3.76 -1.26 -2.07
C LEU A 41 -4.89 -0.24 -2.19
N LEU A 42 -6.12 -0.70 -2.46
CA LEU A 42 -7.29 0.20 -2.53
C LEU A 42 -7.56 0.87 -1.19
N VAL A 43 -7.47 0.13 -0.09
CA VAL A 43 -7.68 0.65 1.27
C VAL A 43 -6.58 1.62 1.68
N ASP A 44 -5.34 1.33 1.32
CA ASP A 44 -4.17 2.17 1.56
C ASP A 44 -4.30 3.51 0.83
N ALA A 45 -4.61 3.49 -0.46
CA ALA A 45 -4.87 4.72 -1.24
C ALA A 45 -6.03 5.54 -0.68
N TRP A 46 -7.12 4.89 -0.24
CA TRP A 46 -8.23 5.57 0.43
C TRP A 46 -7.76 6.25 1.72
N TRP A 47 -6.97 5.57 2.54
CA TRP A 47 -6.47 6.12 3.80
C TRP A 47 -5.56 7.35 3.58
N HIS A 48 -4.68 7.31 2.57
CA HIS A 48 -3.86 8.45 2.21
C HIS A 48 -4.69 9.69 1.84
N LEU A 49 -5.76 9.50 1.06
CA LEU A 49 -6.70 10.56 0.71
C LEU A 49 -7.50 11.06 1.91
N ASP A 50 -8.01 10.15 2.75
CA ASP A 50 -8.84 10.48 3.91
C ASP A 50 -8.07 11.26 4.98
N ARG A 51 -6.79 10.91 5.18
CA ARG A 51 -5.93 11.53 6.19
C ARG A 51 -5.09 12.68 5.68
N GLY A 52 -5.16 12.99 4.39
CA GLY A 52 -4.42 14.08 3.81
C GLY A 52 -2.92 13.83 3.69
N PHE A 53 -2.48 12.57 3.73
CA PHE A 53 -1.08 12.19 3.53
C PHE A 53 -0.76 12.11 2.03
N LEU A 54 -1.02 13.20 1.31
CA LEU A 54 -0.68 13.39 -0.09
C LEU A 54 0.66 14.14 -0.10
N GLN A 55 1.78 13.42 -0.10
CA GLN A 55 3.07 14.06 -0.31
C GLN A 55 3.18 14.45 -1.78
N ASP A 56 3.01 15.74 -2.08
CA ASP A 56 3.10 16.32 -3.43
C ASP A 56 4.53 16.85 -3.71
N GLU A 57 5.53 16.34 -2.98
CA GLU A 57 6.92 16.71 -3.25
C GLU A 57 7.35 16.03 -4.55
N ASP A 58 7.24 16.81 -5.64
CA ASP A 58 7.95 16.67 -6.92
C ASP A 58 9.48 16.66 -6.68
N ASP A 59 9.99 15.73 -5.86
CA ASP A 59 11.38 15.34 -5.90
C ASP A 59 11.56 14.48 -7.16
N GLU A 60 11.80 15.19 -8.27
CA GLU A 60 12.00 14.67 -9.63
C GLU A 60 13.07 13.56 -9.73
N GLU A 61 13.87 13.36 -8.69
CA GLU A 61 14.91 12.31 -8.64
C GLU A 61 14.44 11.00 -7.97
N GLY A 62 13.35 11.00 -7.18
CA GLY A 62 12.93 9.84 -6.37
C GLY A 62 11.63 9.15 -6.79
N GLY A 63 10.84 9.74 -7.69
CA GLY A 63 9.56 9.16 -8.10
C GLY A 63 8.50 9.14 -6.98
N GLY A 64 8.46 10.20 -6.16
CA GLY A 64 7.58 10.35 -4.99
C GLY A 64 6.08 10.18 -5.25
N ASP A 65 5.29 10.20 -4.20
CA ASP A 65 3.83 10.12 -4.29
C ASP A 65 3.30 11.20 -5.25
N ARG A 66 2.24 10.87 -5.98
CA ARG A 66 1.59 11.79 -6.90
C ARG A 66 0.10 11.60 -6.81
N TYR A 67 -0.58 12.61 -6.32
CA TYR A 67 -2.04 12.61 -6.25
C TYR A 67 -2.57 13.76 -7.09
N PRO A 68 -3.50 13.53 -8.03
CA PRO A 68 -4.07 14.59 -8.85
C PRO A 68 -5.09 15.44 -8.06
N PHE A 69 -4.97 15.48 -6.73
CA PHE A 69 -5.91 16.07 -5.79
C PHE A 69 -5.17 16.83 -4.70
N THR A 70 -5.76 17.93 -4.24
CA THR A 70 -5.34 18.56 -2.98
C THR A 70 -5.82 17.73 -1.78
N GLU A 71 -5.28 18.02 -0.59
CA GLU A 71 -5.72 17.43 0.68
C GLU A 71 -7.25 17.55 0.89
N GLU A 72 -7.79 18.75 0.68
CA GLU A 72 -9.23 19.04 0.80
C GLU A 72 -10.04 18.22 -0.22
N GLN A 73 -9.57 18.13 -1.46
CA GLN A 73 -10.22 17.33 -2.49
C GLN A 73 -10.19 15.83 -2.17
N GLY A 74 -9.07 15.32 -1.65
CA GLY A 74 -8.94 13.93 -1.21
C GLY A 74 -9.99 13.59 -0.14
N SER A 75 -10.10 14.43 0.89
CA SER A 75 -11.08 14.26 1.96
C SER A 75 -12.53 14.37 1.47
N ASP A 76 -12.81 15.30 0.55
CA ASP A 76 -14.13 15.43 -0.07
C ASP A 76 -14.49 14.19 -0.90
N ILE A 77 -13.53 13.61 -1.62
CA ILE A 77 -13.71 12.35 -2.35
C ILE A 77 -14.05 11.24 -1.36
N THR A 78 -13.20 10.97 -0.36
CA THR A 78 -13.44 9.84 0.56
C THR A 78 -14.72 9.98 1.37
N SER A 79 -15.11 11.21 1.74
CA SER A 79 -16.33 11.46 2.50
C SER A 79 -17.62 11.37 1.67
N SER A 80 -17.53 11.54 0.34
CA SER A 80 -18.65 11.44 -0.60
C SER A 80 -18.79 10.06 -1.25
N MET A 81 -17.78 9.19 -1.12
CA MET A 81 -17.84 7.81 -1.61
C MET A 81 -19.05 7.05 -1.07
N ARG A 82 -19.65 6.23 -1.95
CA ARG A 82 -20.79 5.37 -1.61
C ARG A 82 -20.42 4.32 -0.57
N LEU A 83 -19.21 3.79 -0.63
CA LEU A 83 -18.72 2.71 0.22
C LEU A 83 -17.77 3.19 1.33
N LYS A 84 -17.79 4.47 1.71
CA LYS A 84 -16.87 5.04 2.71
C LYS A 84 -16.85 4.30 4.05
N ASP A 85 -18.02 3.90 4.54
CA ASP A 85 -18.16 3.20 5.83
C ASP A 85 -17.55 1.78 5.73
N GLU A 86 -17.54 1.20 4.54
CA GLU A 86 -16.93 -0.09 4.27
C GLU A 86 -15.41 0.02 4.19
N PHE A 87 -14.86 1.03 3.51
CA PHE A 87 -13.43 1.30 3.53
C PHE A 87 -12.89 1.54 4.93
N SER A 88 -13.62 2.29 5.77
CA SER A 88 -13.26 2.45 7.18
C SER A 88 -13.18 1.11 7.91
N LYS A 89 -14.13 0.19 7.67
CA LYS A 89 -14.09 -1.16 8.27
C LYS A 89 -12.93 -1.98 7.73
N LEU A 90 -12.70 -1.97 6.41
CA LEU A 90 -11.58 -2.68 5.79
C LEU A 90 -10.24 -2.22 6.36
N TYR A 91 -10.07 -0.91 6.57
CA TYR A 91 -8.89 -0.36 7.24
C TYR A 91 -8.75 -0.86 8.69
N GLU A 92 -9.85 -0.89 9.46
CA GLU A 92 -9.85 -1.47 10.81
C GLU A 92 -9.51 -2.97 10.81
N LEU A 93 -9.87 -3.72 9.77
CA LEU A 93 -9.48 -5.13 9.65
C LEU A 93 -7.97 -5.28 9.37
N ILE A 94 -7.34 -4.34 8.67
CA ILE A 94 -5.89 -4.37 8.39
C ILE A 94 -5.08 -3.99 9.62
N LEU A 95 -5.37 -2.82 10.21
CA LEU A 95 -4.52 -2.22 11.25
C LEU A 95 -5.13 -2.31 12.65
N GLY A 96 -6.40 -2.69 12.76
CA GLY A 96 -7.15 -2.62 14.01
C GLY A 96 -7.85 -1.28 14.21
N LYS A 97 -8.84 -1.29 15.10
CA LYS A 97 -9.65 -0.11 15.40
C LYS A 97 -8.88 0.91 16.21
N HIS A 98 -8.85 2.15 15.73
CA HIS A 98 -8.31 3.29 16.48
C HIS A 98 -9.26 3.69 17.62
N ILE A 99 -8.78 3.56 18.87
CA ILE A 99 -9.54 3.94 20.06
C ILE A 99 -8.84 5.12 20.72
N ARG A 100 -9.48 6.29 20.68
CA ARG A 100 -8.98 7.50 21.33
C ARG A 100 -9.08 7.40 22.84
N VAL A 101 -8.01 7.79 23.52
CA VAL A 101 -7.89 7.71 24.97
C VAL A 101 -7.19 8.92 25.57
N THR A 102 -7.51 9.21 26.83
CA THR A 102 -6.73 10.14 27.64
C THR A 102 -5.32 9.59 27.91
N GLU A 103 -4.45 10.41 28.50
CA GLU A 103 -3.12 9.97 28.93
C GLU A 103 -3.16 8.78 29.91
N ASP A 104 -4.23 8.68 30.70
CA ASP A 104 -4.47 7.61 31.66
C ASP A 104 -5.20 6.38 31.06
N GLY A 105 -5.49 6.41 29.76
CA GLY A 105 -6.11 5.31 29.02
C GLY A 105 -7.64 5.25 29.09
N PHE A 106 -8.33 6.34 29.45
CA PHE A 106 -9.79 6.38 29.48
C PHE A 106 -10.37 6.73 28.11
N LEU A 107 -11.48 6.10 27.75
CA LEU A 107 -12.13 6.27 26.45
C LEU A 107 -12.58 7.73 26.21
N LEU A 108 -12.27 8.22 25.02
CA LEU A 108 -12.70 9.53 24.52
C LEU A 108 -13.76 9.36 23.43
N ALA A 109 -14.59 10.39 23.26
CA ALA A 109 -15.49 10.53 22.13
C ALA A 109 -14.73 10.84 20.83
N ASP A 110 -15.46 10.86 19.72
CA ASP A 110 -14.89 11.13 18.39
C ASP A 110 -14.31 12.55 18.24
N ASP A 111 -14.60 13.48 19.15
CA ASP A 111 -13.94 14.78 19.20
C ASP A 111 -12.49 14.71 19.75
N GLY A 112 -12.07 13.54 20.26
CA GLY A 112 -10.77 13.30 20.87
C GLY A 112 -10.51 14.11 22.15
N LYS A 113 -11.55 14.69 22.76
CA LYS A 113 -11.41 15.60 23.91
C LYS A 113 -12.36 15.26 25.05
N THR A 114 -13.58 14.83 24.71
CA THR A 114 -14.61 14.51 25.70
C THR A 114 -14.45 13.09 26.21
N VAL A 115 -14.27 12.94 27.53
CA VAL A 115 -14.24 11.61 28.17
C VAL A 115 -15.65 11.00 28.12
N LEU A 116 -15.75 9.76 27.64
CA LEU A 116 -17.02 9.05 27.57
C LEU A 116 -17.51 8.65 28.97
N GLU A 117 -18.82 8.82 29.18
CA GLU A 117 -19.51 8.34 30.37
C GLU A 117 -20.35 7.09 30.06
N PRO A 118 -20.32 6.02 30.90
CA PRO A 118 -19.53 5.91 32.12
C PRO A 118 -18.03 5.78 31.83
N ARG A 119 -17.21 6.48 32.62
CA ARG A 119 -15.75 6.46 32.52
C ARG A 119 -15.19 5.03 32.60
N ARG A 120 -14.61 4.56 31.49
CA ARG A 120 -14.00 3.23 31.34
C ARG A 120 -12.63 3.34 30.69
N LYS A 121 -11.69 2.45 31.08
CA LYS A 121 -10.40 2.34 30.38
C LYS A 121 -10.55 1.49 29.14
N ALA A 122 -9.81 1.82 28.08
CA ALA A 122 -9.87 1.07 26.83
C ALA A 122 -9.56 -0.42 27.04
N LYS A 123 -8.53 -0.74 27.83
CA LYS A 123 -8.12 -2.12 28.14
C LYS A 123 -9.16 -2.95 28.91
N ASP A 124 -10.14 -2.31 29.54
CA ASP A 124 -11.20 -2.99 30.28
C ASP A 124 -12.41 -3.30 29.37
N VAL A 125 -12.42 -2.73 28.15
CA VAL A 125 -13.52 -2.83 27.19
C VAL A 125 -13.09 -3.54 25.90
N TYR A 126 -11.83 -3.38 25.51
CA TYR A 126 -11.27 -3.87 24.27
C TYR A 126 -10.02 -4.72 24.53
N GLU A 127 -9.80 -5.70 23.66
CA GLU A 127 -8.52 -6.35 23.50
C GLU A 127 -7.59 -5.42 22.72
N LEU A 128 -6.41 -5.13 23.27
CA LEU A 128 -5.48 -4.14 22.75
C LEU A 128 -4.13 -4.79 22.47
N ASP A 129 -3.82 -4.96 21.19
CA ASP A 129 -2.51 -5.45 20.73
C ASP A 129 -2.05 -4.80 19.41
N GLY A 130 -2.87 -3.92 18.82
CA GLY A 130 -2.53 -3.24 17.56
C GLY A 130 -1.57 -2.06 17.71
N GLY A 131 -1.08 -1.79 18.93
CA GLY A 131 -0.16 -0.70 19.22
C GLY A 131 -0.83 0.57 19.78
N ARG A 132 -0.07 1.68 19.75
CA ARG A 132 -0.44 2.96 20.36
C ARG A 132 0.24 4.14 19.66
N GLY A 133 -0.39 5.30 19.67
CA GLY A 133 0.15 6.50 19.05
C GLY A 133 -0.55 7.79 19.48
N HIS A 134 -0.37 8.84 18.68
CA HIS A 134 -1.00 10.14 18.87
C HIS A 134 -1.47 10.68 17.51
N ASP A 135 -2.72 11.13 17.41
CA ASP A 135 -3.33 11.55 16.13
C ASP A 135 -3.36 13.09 15.95
N GLY A 136 -2.55 13.80 16.72
CA GLY A 136 -2.49 15.26 16.77
C GLY A 136 -3.50 15.89 17.73
N ILE A 137 -4.55 15.16 18.13
CA ILE A 137 -5.56 15.62 19.08
C ILE A 137 -5.43 14.87 20.41
N SER A 138 -5.28 13.55 20.34
CA SER A 138 -5.30 12.67 21.49
C SER A 138 -4.37 11.48 21.33
N ARG A 139 -4.08 10.80 22.45
CA ARG A 139 -3.45 9.48 22.39
C ARG A 139 -4.48 8.47 21.88
N PHE A 140 -4.01 7.47 21.16
CA PHE A 140 -4.84 6.34 20.77
C PHE A 140 -4.15 5.02 21.08
N VAL A 141 -4.97 3.99 21.25
CA VAL A 141 -4.59 2.58 21.30
C VAL A 141 -5.37 1.83 20.23
N MET A 142 -4.86 0.71 19.78
CA MET A 142 -5.46 -0.05 18.68
C MET A 142 -5.83 -1.46 19.14
N THR A 143 -6.99 -1.94 18.67
CA THR A 143 -7.30 -3.38 18.73
C THR A 143 -6.38 -4.15 17.78
N PRO A 144 -6.24 -5.47 17.89
CA PRO A 144 -5.69 -6.24 16.78
C PRO A 144 -6.54 -6.05 15.51
N GLY A 145 -5.92 -6.24 14.35
CA GLY A 145 -6.62 -6.43 13.08
C GLY A 145 -7.32 -7.79 13.02
N ASN A 146 -7.97 -8.09 11.90
CA ASN A 146 -8.59 -9.37 11.64
C ASN A 146 -8.29 -9.82 10.20
N ALA A 147 -7.13 -10.46 10.03
CA ALA A 147 -6.63 -10.93 8.75
C ALA A 147 -7.55 -11.95 8.06
N GLU A 148 -8.21 -12.82 8.82
CA GLU A 148 -9.12 -13.84 8.28
C GLU A 148 -10.34 -13.19 7.65
N GLU A 149 -10.97 -12.25 8.36
CA GLU A 149 -12.13 -11.52 7.87
C GLU A 149 -11.76 -10.61 6.68
N PHE A 150 -10.59 -9.97 6.72
CA PHE A 150 -10.11 -9.19 5.58
C PHE A 150 -9.87 -10.07 4.35
N SER A 151 -9.26 -11.25 4.53
CA SER A 151 -9.00 -12.19 3.44
C SER A 151 -10.28 -12.72 2.81
N GLN A 152 -11.28 -13.05 3.63
CA GLN A 152 -12.60 -13.45 3.15
C GLN A 152 -13.26 -12.31 2.35
N GLY A 153 -13.23 -11.08 2.89
CA GLY A 153 -13.74 -9.90 2.17
C GLY A 153 -13.00 -9.63 0.87
N ALA A 154 -11.68 -9.82 0.84
CA ALA A 154 -10.87 -9.68 -0.37
C ALA A 154 -11.29 -10.64 -1.49
N ALA A 155 -11.62 -11.88 -1.14
CA ALA A 155 -12.13 -12.86 -2.11
C ALA A 155 -13.52 -12.49 -2.67
N ASP A 156 -14.36 -11.84 -1.87
CA ASP A 156 -15.71 -11.40 -2.29
C ASP A 156 -15.68 -10.08 -3.09
N ILE A 157 -14.71 -9.20 -2.79
CA ILE A 157 -14.57 -7.89 -3.42
C ILE A 157 -13.72 -7.96 -4.69
N VAL A 158 -12.54 -8.57 -4.64
CA VAL A 158 -11.63 -8.65 -5.79
C VAL A 158 -11.95 -9.90 -6.60
N THR A 159 -12.78 -9.72 -7.61
CA THR A 159 -13.29 -10.82 -8.47
C THR A 159 -12.27 -11.33 -9.48
N LEU A 160 -11.30 -10.51 -9.88
CA LEU A 160 -10.19 -10.89 -10.76
C LEU A 160 -8.96 -10.06 -10.43
N TYR A 161 -7.80 -10.70 -10.40
CA TYR A 161 -6.52 -10.05 -10.24
C TYR A 161 -5.47 -10.73 -11.14
N ASP A 162 -4.98 -9.98 -12.12
CA ASP A 162 -3.96 -10.43 -13.06
C ASP A 162 -2.68 -9.62 -12.90
N ILE A 163 -1.54 -10.32 -13.03
CA ILE A 163 -0.21 -9.74 -12.97
C ILE A 163 0.59 -10.19 -14.19
N SER A 164 1.12 -9.22 -14.94
CA SER A 164 2.02 -9.49 -16.06
C SER A 164 3.42 -9.91 -15.56
N PRO A 165 4.23 -10.60 -16.40
CA PRO A 165 5.65 -10.78 -16.13
C PRO A 165 6.35 -9.45 -15.85
N TYR A 166 7.36 -9.48 -14.98
CA TYR A 166 8.13 -8.29 -14.64
C TYR A 166 8.82 -7.71 -15.86
N ARG A 167 8.80 -6.38 -15.93
CA ARG A 167 9.55 -5.59 -16.90
C ARG A 167 10.65 -4.82 -16.19
N ASN A 168 11.63 -4.35 -16.96
CA ASN A 168 12.79 -3.59 -16.48
C ASN A 168 13.67 -4.32 -15.44
N VAL A 169 13.57 -5.65 -15.35
CA VAL A 169 14.50 -6.46 -14.55
C VAL A 169 15.86 -6.47 -15.25
N PRO A 170 16.97 -6.15 -14.54
CA PRO A 170 18.32 -6.29 -15.11
C PRO A 170 18.58 -7.70 -15.61
N LEU A 171 19.43 -7.83 -16.62
CA LEU A 171 19.85 -9.12 -17.16
C LEU A 171 20.89 -9.78 -16.25
N ARG A 172 20.98 -11.12 -16.31
CA ARG A 172 21.99 -11.87 -15.55
C ARG A 172 23.41 -11.48 -15.95
N SER A 173 23.64 -11.21 -17.24
CA SER A 173 24.93 -10.74 -17.73
C SER A 173 25.34 -9.37 -17.16
N GLU A 174 24.39 -8.47 -16.93
CA GLU A 174 24.64 -7.16 -16.32
C GLU A 174 25.07 -7.31 -14.85
N VAL A 175 24.44 -8.23 -14.12
CA VAL A 175 24.81 -8.55 -12.73
C VAL A 175 26.20 -9.18 -12.69
N ALA A 176 26.45 -10.18 -13.54
CA ALA A 176 27.74 -10.85 -13.61
C ALA A 176 28.89 -9.88 -13.95
N ALA A 177 28.66 -8.94 -14.86
CA ALA A 177 29.65 -7.91 -15.20
C ALA A 177 29.95 -6.95 -14.04
N LEU A 178 28.97 -6.70 -13.16
CA LEU A 178 29.18 -5.92 -11.94
C LEU A 178 29.98 -6.70 -10.90
N GLU A 179 29.68 -7.99 -10.71
CA GLU A 179 30.31 -8.82 -9.70
C GLU A 179 31.72 -9.30 -10.09
N ASN A 180 31.90 -9.65 -11.37
CA ASN A 180 33.12 -10.26 -11.91
C ASN A 180 33.57 -9.51 -13.18
N PRO A 181 34.06 -8.25 -13.08
CA PRO A 181 34.37 -7.41 -14.23
C PRO A 181 35.49 -7.96 -15.14
N ASP A 182 36.33 -8.86 -14.63
CA ASP A 182 37.41 -9.49 -15.38
C ASP A 182 36.98 -10.78 -16.10
N GLU A 183 35.76 -11.27 -15.85
CA GLU A 183 35.21 -12.49 -16.45
C GLU A 183 34.03 -12.15 -17.37
N PRO A 184 34.22 -12.12 -18.70
CA PRO A 184 33.14 -11.78 -19.62
C PRO A 184 32.06 -12.88 -19.61
N TRP A 185 30.80 -12.47 -19.70
CA TRP A 185 29.66 -13.38 -19.82
C TRP A 185 29.82 -14.33 -21.01
N ASP A 186 29.52 -15.61 -20.81
CA ASP A 186 29.56 -16.60 -21.88
C ASP A 186 28.41 -16.35 -22.86
N PRO A 187 28.67 -16.03 -24.14
CA PRO A 187 27.61 -15.79 -25.12
C PRO A 187 26.76 -17.03 -25.43
N GLU A 188 27.22 -18.24 -25.06
CA GLU A 188 26.42 -19.47 -25.15
C GLU A 188 25.45 -19.64 -23.96
N GLU A 189 25.64 -18.89 -22.86
CA GLU A 189 24.78 -18.94 -21.69
C GLU A 189 23.51 -18.07 -21.90
N PRO A 190 22.30 -18.59 -21.62
CA PRO A 190 21.07 -17.85 -21.80
C PRO A 190 20.97 -16.63 -20.86
N ASP A 191 20.95 -15.45 -21.45
CA ASP A 191 20.88 -14.17 -20.74
C ASP A 191 19.42 -13.75 -20.50
N GLY A 192 18.84 -14.27 -19.41
CA GLY A 192 17.49 -13.96 -18.96
C GLY A 192 17.45 -12.86 -17.91
N PRO A 193 16.25 -12.51 -17.41
CA PRO A 193 16.12 -11.62 -16.26
C PRO A 193 16.86 -12.20 -15.06
N ALA A 194 17.56 -11.31 -14.34
CA ALA A 194 18.17 -11.62 -13.06
C ALA A 194 17.11 -11.89 -11.98
N ASP A 195 17.54 -12.54 -10.91
CA ASP A 195 16.69 -12.79 -9.76
C ASP A 195 16.62 -11.54 -8.90
N LEU A 196 15.42 -10.99 -8.65
CA LEU A 196 15.27 -9.81 -7.80
C LEU A 196 15.59 -10.11 -6.32
N ASP A 197 15.67 -11.40 -5.95
CA ASP A 197 16.15 -11.84 -4.63
C ASP A 197 17.68 -11.65 -4.48
N ASP A 198 18.41 -11.47 -5.58
CA ASP A 198 19.85 -11.22 -5.56
C ASP A 198 20.17 -9.76 -5.23
N TYR A 199 20.85 -9.54 -4.10
CA TYR A 199 21.23 -8.20 -3.65
C TYR A 199 22.17 -7.47 -4.63
N ALA A 200 22.90 -8.19 -5.48
CA ALA A 200 23.73 -7.58 -6.52
C ALA A 200 22.89 -6.85 -7.58
N VAL A 201 21.67 -7.34 -7.87
CA VAL A 201 20.71 -6.67 -8.77
C VAL A 201 20.37 -5.28 -8.25
N TRP A 202 20.18 -5.12 -6.94
CA TRP A 202 19.78 -3.86 -6.35
C TRP A 202 20.86 -2.77 -6.44
N ARG A 203 22.13 -3.15 -6.54
CA ARG A 203 23.22 -2.20 -6.84
C ARG A 203 23.12 -1.62 -8.26
N LEU A 204 22.56 -2.37 -9.21
CA LEU A 204 22.30 -1.88 -10.57
C LEU A 204 21.03 -1.02 -10.64
N LEU A 205 20.12 -1.16 -9.68
CA LEU A 205 18.86 -0.44 -9.61
C LEU A 205 18.95 0.88 -8.84
N GLU A 206 19.83 0.96 -7.84
CA GLU A 206 20.04 2.15 -7.00
C GLU A 206 20.22 3.46 -7.81
N PRO A 207 20.99 3.52 -8.91
CA PRO A 207 21.13 4.75 -9.69
C PRO A 207 20.03 4.96 -10.73
N ARG A 208 19.10 4.01 -10.92
CA ARG A 208 18.09 4.10 -11.99
C ARG A 208 16.96 5.05 -11.61
N PRO A 209 16.46 5.86 -12.55
CA PRO A 209 15.27 6.64 -12.31
C PRO A 209 14.05 5.73 -12.13
N PHE A 210 13.02 6.24 -11.44
CA PHE A 210 11.79 5.50 -11.13
C PHE A 210 11.18 4.75 -12.33
N ALA A 211 11.14 5.39 -13.50
CA ALA A 211 10.57 4.82 -14.72
C ALA A 211 11.31 3.57 -15.24
N GLU A 212 12.56 3.38 -14.82
CA GLU A 212 13.44 2.26 -15.18
C GLU A 212 13.54 1.19 -14.07
N LEU A 213 12.84 1.38 -12.95
CA LEU A 213 12.77 0.36 -11.91
C LEU A 213 11.93 -0.85 -12.36
N PRO A 214 12.21 -2.06 -11.83
CA PRO A 214 11.41 -3.23 -12.11
C PRO A 214 9.95 -3.05 -11.69
N TYR A 215 9.03 -3.49 -12.53
CA TYR A 215 7.60 -3.43 -12.21
C TYR A 215 6.83 -4.59 -12.84
N ALA A 216 5.67 -4.89 -12.28
CA ALA A 216 4.64 -5.67 -12.94
C ALA A 216 3.44 -4.78 -13.30
N GLU A 217 2.87 -4.99 -14.49
CA GLU A 217 1.54 -4.45 -14.81
C GLU A 217 0.50 -5.29 -14.07
N ILE A 218 -0.49 -4.62 -13.48
CA ILE A 218 -1.60 -5.25 -12.78
C ILE A 218 -2.94 -4.86 -13.41
N ALA A 219 -3.90 -5.79 -13.35
CA ALA A 219 -5.30 -5.53 -13.61
C ALA A 219 -6.14 -6.09 -12.47
N VAL A 220 -6.95 -5.24 -11.84
CA VAL A 220 -7.79 -5.58 -10.69
C VAL A 220 -9.24 -5.31 -11.07
N THR A 221 -10.10 -6.32 -10.98
CA THR A 221 -11.55 -6.14 -11.16
C THR A 221 -12.27 -6.39 -9.85
N VAL A 222 -13.04 -5.41 -9.42
CA VAL A 222 -13.85 -5.47 -8.20
C VAL A 222 -15.30 -5.81 -8.49
N SER A 223 -16.01 -6.31 -7.49
CA SER A 223 -17.42 -6.70 -7.59
C SER A 223 -18.35 -5.49 -7.80
N ASP A 224 -17.96 -4.31 -7.34
CA ASP A 224 -18.73 -3.07 -7.46
C ASP A 224 -17.80 -1.86 -7.72
N ALA A 225 -18.13 -1.02 -8.70
CA ALA A 225 -17.29 0.13 -9.08
C ALA A 225 -17.10 1.16 -7.96
N GLY A 226 -17.95 1.12 -6.93
CA GLY A 226 -17.84 1.91 -5.70
C GLY A 226 -16.52 1.71 -4.97
N TYR A 227 -15.86 0.55 -5.11
CA TYR A 227 -14.52 0.31 -4.54
C TYR A 227 -13.40 1.04 -5.28
N LEU A 228 -13.69 1.66 -6.42
CA LEU A 228 -12.72 2.40 -7.23
C LEU A 228 -13.05 3.90 -7.32
N GLU A 229 -14.05 4.41 -6.59
CA GLU A 229 -14.50 5.81 -6.67
C GLU A 229 -13.39 6.82 -6.31
N HIS A 230 -12.43 6.44 -5.48
CA HIS A 230 -11.27 7.26 -5.12
C HIS A 230 -10.05 7.07 -6.03
N MET A 231 -10.12 6.18 -7.01
CA MET A 231 -8.99 5.81 -7.86
C MET A 231 -9.08 6.51 -9.21
N VAL A 232 -7.99 7.15 -9.65
CA VAL A 232 -7.92 7.82 -10.96
C VAL A 232 -6.56 7.66 -11.63
N ALA A 233 -6.56 7.75 -12.97
CA ALA A 233 -5.34 7.71 -13.76
C ALA A 233 -4.35 8.81 -13.33
N GLY A 234 -3.08 8.44 -13.18
CA GLY A 234 -2.01 9.32 -12.75
C GLY A 234 -1.79 9.36 -11.23
N MET A 235 -2.63 8.69 -10.43
CA MET A 235 -2.32 8.44 -9.02
C MET A 235 -1.08 7.55 -8.90
N ARG A 236 -0.20 7.88 -7.97
CA ARG A 236 0.96 7.09 -7.59
C ARG A 236 1.21 7.23 -6.10
N TRP A 237 1.51 6.12 -5.43
CA TRP A 237 1.88 6.18 -4.01
C TRP A 237 2.82 5.04 -3.62
N ALA A 238 3.69 5.32 -2.65
CA ALA A 238 4.51 4.33 -1.99
C ALA A 238 3.68 3.60 -0.92
N THR A 239 3.83 2.29 -0.85
CA THR A 239 3.06 1.46 0.09
C THR A 239 3.94 0.48 0.85
N THR A 240 3.52 0.18 2.06
CA THR A 240 4.11 -0.85 2.92
C THR A 240 3.30 -2.15 2.88
N MET A 241 2.22 -2.20 2.11
CA MET A 241 1.32 -3.35 2.05
C MET A 241 2.01 -4.52 1.35
N THR A 242 2.15 -5.64 2.06
CA THR A 242 2.80 -6.88 1.57
C THR A 242 1.78 -7.91 1.06
N GLY A 243 0.48 -7.59 1.08
CA GLY A 243 -0.58 -8.57 0.86
C GLY A 243 -0.78 -9.55 2.02
N HIS A 244 -0.08 -9.32 3.14
CA HIS A 244 -0.30 -10.04 4.39
C HIS A 244 -0.88 -9.08 5.41
N VAL A 245 -2.01 -9.45 5.99
CA VAL A 245 -2.57 -8.75 7.15
C VAL A 245 -2.12 -9.51 8.40
N CYS A 246 -1.56 -8.79 9.37
CA CYS A 246 -1.08 -9.34 10.64
C CYS A 246 -2.21 -9.47 11.66
#